data_AF-A0A1M6VC74-F1
#
_entry.id   AF-A0A1M6VC74-F1
#
_cell.length_a   1.000
_cell.length_b   1.000
_cell.length_c   1.000
_cell.angle_alpha   90.00
_cell.angle_beta   90.00
_cell.angle_gamma   90.00
#
_symmetry.space_group_name_H-M   'P 1'
#
loop_
_entity.id
_entity.type
_entity.pdbx_description
1 polymer ?
#
loop_
_entity_poly.entity_id
_entity_poly.type
_entity_poly.pdbx_seq_one_letter_code
_entity_poly.pdbx_strand_id
1 'polypeptide(L)'
;MSDFFFGLPLFDDFERLQRQMTNLLTGAPVSIRAGRFGAFPPINLGSTDDSVEIVAFAPGIDPAKLEVTVDKGLLTINGEREAAPDAEGESRSYARERFTGSFRRAVELPRDADPDNVRARYVNGCLIVTVGKRESSKPRSIAIQ
;
A
#
# COMPACT_ATOMS: atom_id res chain seq x y z
N MET A 1 52.85 -12.89 25.63
CA MET A 1 51.89 -13.97 25.89
C MET A 1 50.52 -13.32 25.94
N SER A 2 49.60 -13.81 25.11
CA SER A 2 48.15 -13.54 25.02
C SER A 2 47.64 -12.14 24.66
N ASP A 3 47.14 -12.05 23.41
CA ASP A 3 46.19 -11.07 22.87
C ASP A 3 44.85 -11.04 23.63
N PHE A 4 44.22 -9.87 23.71
CA PHE A 4 42.79 -9.73 23.98
C PHE A 4 42.16 -8.80 22.94
N PHE A 5 41.44 -9.42 22.00
CA PHE A 5 40.52 -8.81 21.05
C PHE A 5 39.34 -8.17 21.81
N PHE A 6 39.08 -6.86 21.59
CA PHE A 6 37.79 -6.23 21.87
C PHE A 6 37.47 -5.22 20.76
N GLY A 7 36.95 -5.74 19.65
CA GLY A 7 36.27 -4.95 18.62
C GLY A 7 34.89 -5.55 18.41
N LEU A 8 33.89 -5.03 19.12
CA LEU A 8 32.54 -5.60 19.16
C LEU A 8 31.87 -5.49 17.77
N PRO A 9 31.41 -6.60 17.16
CA PRO A 9 30.71 -6.61 15.85
C PRO A 9 29.33 -5.92 15.86
N LEU A 10 28.89 -5.40 17.01
CA LEU A 10 27.56 -4.82 17.22
C LEU A 10 27.33 -3.48 16.51
N PHE A 11 28.38 -2.71 16.23
CA PHE A 11 28.26 -1.40 15.58
C PHE A 11 28.08 -1.49 14.06
N ASP A 12 28.73 -2.46 13.41
CA ASP A 12 28.60 -2.65 11.96
C ASP A 12 27.22 -3.18 11.57
N ASP A 13 26.62 -4.02 12.43
CA ASP A 13 25.28 -4.54 12.27
C ASP A 13 24.20 -3.45 12.45
N PHE A 14 24.42 -2.52 13.38
CA PHE A 14 23.52 -1.38 13.60
C PHE A 14 23.50 -0.42 12.40
N GLU A 15 24.67 -0.14 11.83
CA GLU A 15 24.82 0.69 10.63
C GLU A 15 24.21 0.02 9.37
N ARG A 16 24.30 -1.31 9.26
CA ARG A 16 23.59 -2.08 8.21
C ARG A 16 22.07 -2.05 8.40
N LEU A 17 21.60 -2.19 9.64
CA LEU A 17 20.18 -2.11 9.99
C LEU A 17 19.61 -0.70 9.71
N GLN A 18 20.36 0.35 10.06
CA GLN A 18 19.99 1.74 9.77
C GLN A 18 19.98 2.03 8.27
N ARG A 19 20.92 1.50 7.48
CA ARG A 19 20.87 1.57 6.01
C ARG A 19 19.70 0.77 5.41
N GLN A 20 19.34 -0.38 5.97
CA GLN A 20 18.12 -1.12 5.57
C GLN A 20 16.84 -0.34 5.90
N MET A 21 16.74 0.23 7.11
CA MET A 21 15.61 1.08 7.53
C MET A 21 15.51 2.36 6.72
N THR A 22 16.65 2.95 6.36
CA THR A 22 16.70 4.17 5.54
C THR A 22 16.37 3.85 4.08
N ASN A 23 16.78 2.70 3.53
CA ASN A 23 16.32 2.27 2.20
C ASN A 23 14.80 1.98 2.16
N LEU A 24 14.23 1.54 3.28
CA LEU A 24 12.76 1.48 3.48
C LEU A 24 12.11 2.87 3.57
N LEU A 25 12.85 3.93 3.93
CA LEU A 25 12.33 5.29 4.10
C LEU A 25 12.66 6.27 2.94
N THR A 26 13.78 6.13 2.23
CA THR A 26 14.33 7.16 1.31
C THR A 26 15.03 6.62 0.04
N GLY A 27 15.01 5.32 -0.25
CA GLY A 27 15.65 4.73 -1.45
C GLY A 27 14.81 4.78 -2.73
N ALA A 28 15.43 5.21 -3.83
CA ALA A 28 14.91 5.46 -5.19
C ALA A 28 13.80 4.50 -5.73
N PRO A 29 12.91 4.98 -6.63
CA PRO A 29 11.61 4.37 -6.90
C PRO A 29 11.73 3.27 -7.97
N VAL A 30 11.65 2.01 -7.56
CA VAL A 30 11.47 0.88 -8.50
C VAL A 30 10.28 0.00 -8.11
N SER A 31 9.55 0.33 -7.05
CA SER A 31 8.44 -0.47 -6.56
C SER A 31 7.32 0.39 -6.00
N ILE A 32 6.08 -0.02 -6.28
CA ILE A 32 4.84 0.55 -5.75
C ILE A 32 4.82 0.33 -4.23
N ARG A 33 4.76 1.39 -3.44
CA ARG A 33 4.82 1.32 -1.98
C ARG A 33 3.41 1.37 -1.37
N ALA A 34 2.99 0.26 -0.74
CA ALA A 34 1.93 0.25 0.28
C ALA A 34 2.55 0.55 1.65
N GLY A 35 1.88 1.36 2.49
CA GLY A 35 2.42 1.81 3.78
C GLY A 35 2.38 0.76 4.91
N ARG A 36 2.63 1.26 6.13
CA ARG A 36 2.94 0.51 7.37
C ARG A 36 2.07 -0.73 7.63
N PHE A 37 2.72 -1.77 8.16
CA PHE A 37 2.07 -2.94 8.79
C PHE A 37 0.97 -2.50 9.77
N GLY A 38 -0.23 -3.09 9.67
CA GLY A 38 -1.40 -2.73 10.48
C GLY A 38 -2.30 -1.61 9.91
N ALA A 39 -2.01 -1.10 8.71
CA ALA A 39 -2.90 -0.13 8.05
C ALA A 39 -4.17 -0.80 7.50
N PHE A 40 -5.31 -0.12 7.65
CA PHE A 40 -6.59 -0.50 7.05
C PHE A 40 -6.92 0.41 5.84
N PRO A 41 -7.58 -0.10 4.78
CA PRO A 41 -7.76 -1.53 4.50
C PRO A 41 -6.43 -2.21 4.15
N PRO A 42 -6.28 -3.52 4.45
CA PRO A 42 -5.19 -4.30 3.88
C PRO A 42 -5.34 -4.33 2.35
N ILE A 43 -4.22 -4.22 1.66
CA ILE A 43 -4.19 -4.11 0.20
C ILE A 43 -3.21 -5.12 -0.41
N ASN A 44 -3.60 -5.67 -1.56
CA ASN A 44 -2.70 -6.34 -2.49
C ASN A 44 -2.32 -5.36 -3.60
N LEU A 45 -1.05 -5.37 -3.98
CA LEU A 45 -0.50 -4.55 -5.06
C LEU A 45 0.16 -5.44 -6.10
N GLY A 46 -0.16 -5.20 -7.35
CA GLY A 46 0.45 -5.86 -8.49
C GLY A 46 0.61 -4.90 -9.66
N SER A 47 1.29 -5.37 -10.69
CA SER A 47 1.39 -4.67 -11.96
C SER A 47 1.48 -5.68 -13.09
N THR A 48 0.85 -5.34 -14.20
CA THR A 48 1.03 -5.99 -15.50
C THR A 48 1.87 -5.07 -16.39
N ASP A 49 2.14 -5.47 -17.63
CA ASP A 49 2.80 -4.59 -18.60
C ASP A 49 1.97 -3.33 -18.92
N ASP A 50 0.64 -3.42 -18.81
CA ASP A 50 -0.28 -2.35 -19.20
C ASP A 50 -0.89 -1.59 -18.01
N SER A 51 -0.80 -2.12 -16.78
CA SER A 51 -1.51 -1.55 -15.64
C SER A 51 -0.84 -1.75 -14.28
N VAL A 52 -1.28 -0.96 -13.31
CA VAL A 52 -1.13 -1.17 -11.87
C VAL A 52 -2.47 -1.66 -11.32
N GLU A 53 -2.42 -2.71 -10.51
CA GLU A 53 -3.61 -3.33 -9.90
C GLU A 53 -3.55 -3.23 -8.38
N ILE A 54 -4.60 -2.68 -7.79
CA ILE A 54 -4.72 -2.46 -6.35
C ILE A 54 -6.02 -3.12 -5.90
N VAL A 55 -5.94 -4.07 -4.98
CA VAL A 55 -7.11 -4.69 -4.37
C VAL A 55 -7.11 -4.37 -2.88
N ALA A 56 -8.08 -3.58 -2.43
CA ALA A 56 -8.26 -3.23 -1.03
C ALA A 56 -9.42 -4.04 -0.43
N PHE A 57 -9.11 -4.83 0.60
CA PHE A 57 -10.10 -5.65 1.29
C PHE A 57 -10.80 -4.82 2.36
N ALA A 58 -12.01 -4.36 2.04
CA ALA A 58 -12.77 -3.41 2.83
C ALA A 58 -14.24 -3.82 2.97
N PRO A 59 -14.55 -5.05 3.45
CA PRO A 59 -15.92 -5.55 3.51
C PRO A 59 -16.80 -4.73 4.45
N GLY A 60 -18.10 -4.71 4.15
CA GLY A 60 -19.12 -4.04 4.97
C GLY A 60 -19.14 -2.53 4.86
N ILE A 61 -18.43 -1.95 3.89
CA ILE A 61 -18.47 -0.51 3.60
C ILE A 61 -19.42 -0.27 2.42
N ASP A 62 -20.24 0.76 2.54
CA ASP A 62 -21.03 1.32 1.44
C ASP A 62 -20.09 1.93 0.39
N PRO A 63 -20.11 1.45 -0.87
CA PRO A 63 -19.26 2.00 -1.93
C PRO A 63 -19.41 3.50 -2.15
N ALA A 64 -20.60 4.07 -1.88
CA ALA A 64 -20.83 5.50 -2.01
C ALA A 64 -20.05 6.34 -0.97
N LYS A 65 -19.57 5.72 0.11
CA LYS A 65 -18.73 6.34 1.14
C LYS A 65 -17.23 6.12 0.94
N LEU A 66 -16.84 5.41 -0.12
CA LEU A 66 -15.45 5.24 -0.51
C LEU A 66 -15.05 6.32 -1.50
N GLU A 67 -13.93 6.97 -1.23
CA GLU A 67 -13.35 7.96 -2.13
C GLU A 67 -11.98 7.46 -2.61
N VAL A 68 -11.78 7.50 -3.93
CA VAL A 68 -10.49 7.16 -4.56
C VAL A 68 -10.03 8.37 -5.35
N THR A 69 -8.85 8.88 -5.02
CA THR A 69 -8.24 10.03 -5.69
C THR A 69 -6.83 9.71 -6.15
N VAL A 70 -6.40 10.37 -7.22
CA VAL A 70 -5.01 10.33 -7.69
C VAL A 70 -4.53 11.78 -7.79
N ASP A 71 -3.53 12.14 -6.99
CA ASP A 71 -2.88 13.44 -7.05
C ASP A 71 -1.36 13.25 -7.07
N LYS A 72 -0.67 13.88 -8.01
CA LYS A 72 0.81 13.87 -8.12
C LYS A 72 1.45 12.48 -8.00
N GLY A 73 0.85 11.47 -8.63
CA GLY A 73 1.34 10.09 -8.58
C GLY A 73 1.05 9.34 -7.28
N LEU A 74 0.22 9.90 -6.39
CA LEU A 74 -0.23 9.25 -5.17
C LEU A 74 -1.71 8.88 -5.29
N LEU A 75 -2.00 7.59 -5.31
CA LEU A 75 -3.37 7.09 -5.21
C LEU A 75 -3.78 7.01 -3.74
N THR A 76 -4.88 7.65 -3.38
CA THR A 76 -5.41 7.64 -2.01
C THR A 76 -6.80 7.00 -2.00
N ILE A 77 -7.01 6.07 -1.09
CA ILE A 77 -8.31 5.47 -0.77
C ILE A 77 -8.71 6.00 0.61
N ASN A 78 -9.78 6.78 0.67
CA ASN A 78 -10.39 7.26 1.90
C ASN A 78 -11.75 6.59 2.12
N GLY A 79 -12.15 6.52 3.38
CA GLY A 79 -13.50 6.13 3.74
C GLY A 79 -13.66 5.99 5.24
N GLU A 80 -14.83 5.51 5.64
CA GLU A 80 -15.15 5.21 7.02
C GLU A 80 -15.86 3.87 7.12
N ARG A 81 -15.47 3.08 8.12
CA ARG A 81 -16.20 1.87 8.50
C ARG A 81 -16.95 2.15 9.78
N GLU A 82 -18.27 2.12 9.70
CA GLU A 82 -19.14 2.24 10.86
C GLU A 82 -18.97 1.06 11.82
N ALA A 83 -19.19 1.32 13.10
CA ALA A 83 -19.25 0.28 14.10
C ALA A 83 -20.37 -0.70 13.73
N ALA A 84 -20.13 -1.99 13.91
CA ALA A 84 -21.24 -2.93 13.87
C ALA A 84 -22.22 -2.59 15.02
N PRO A 85 -23.54 -2.72 14.80
CA PRO A 85 -24.51 -2.55 15.88
C PRO A 85 -24.14 -3.44 17.07
N ASP A 86 -24.30 -2.91 18.27
CA ASP A 86 -24.24 -3.74 19.47
C ASP A 86 -25.36 -4.78 19.41
N ALA A 87 -25.10 -5.96 19.98
CA ALA A 87 -26.12 -6.99 20.09
C ALA A 87 -27.25 -6.50 21.00
N GLU A 88 -28.49 -6.83 20.65
CA GLU A 88 -29.67 -6.43 21.40
C GLU A 88 -29.66 -7.02 22.83
N GLY A 89 -30.12 -6.24 23.82
CA GLY A 89 -30.21 -6.65 25.22
C GLY A 89 -28.88 -6.62 26.00
N GLU A 90 -28.78 -7.40 27.07
CA GLU A 90 -27.58 -7.51 27.92
C GLU A 90 -26.54 -8.46 27.31
N SER A 91 -26.03 -8.13 26.13
CA SER A 91 -25.01 -8.95 25.47
C SER A 91 -23.59 -8.58 25.91
N ARG A 92 -22.77 -9.58 26.27
CA ARG A 92 -21.37 -9.39 26.66
C ARG A 92 -20.44 -9.68 25.48
N SER A 93 -19.73 -8.66 25.00
CA SER A 93 -18.70 -8.80 23.98
C SER A 93 -17.39 -9.32 24.57
N TYR A 94 -16.84 -10.40 24.00
CA TYR A 94 -15.55 -10.96 24.42
C TYR A 94 -14.37 -10.50 23.55
N ALA A 95 -14.62 -10.08 22.29
CA ALA A 95 -13.59 -9.59 21.37
C ALA A 95 -14.17 -8.62 20.33
N ARG A 96 -13.37 -7.63 19.91
CA ARG A 96 -13.65 -6.70 18.82
C ARG A 96 -12.40 -6.51 17.97
N GLU A 97 -12.22 -7.40 16.99
CA GLU A 97 -11.01 -7.41 16.13
C GLU A 97 -11.19 -6.62 14.83
N ARG A 98 -12.44 -6.38 14.42
CA ARG A 98 -12.75 -5.63 13.20
C ARG A 98 -12.44 -4.15 13.40
N PHE A 99 -11.66 -3.58 12.49
CA PHE A 99 -11.43 -2.13 12.43
C PHE A 99 -12.76 -1.36 12.37
N THR A 100 -12.83 -0.19 13.01
CA THR A 100 -13.94 0.76 12.97
C THR A 100 -13.36 2.17 12.97
N GLY A 101 -14.00 3.09 12.25
CA GLY A 101 -13.61 4.49 12.13
C GLY A 101 -13.14 4.86 10.73
N SER A 102 -12.67 6.11 10.61
CA SER A 102 -12.15 6.66 9.35
C SER A 102 -10.78 6.08 9.02
N PHE A 103 -10.50 5.88 7.75
CA PHE A 103 -9.22 5.39 7.27
C PHE A 103 -8.74 6.13 6.03
N ARG A 104 -7.43 6.09 5.83
CA ARG A 104 -6.75 6.65 4.67
C ARG A 104 -5.59 5.75 4.27
N ARG A 105 -5.66 5.20 3.06
CA ARG A 105 -4.63 4.30 2.51
C ARG A 105 -4.07 4.90 1.24
N ALA A 106 -2.78 5.23 1.28
CA ALA A 106 -2.06 5.81 0.16
C ALA A 106 -1.15 4.77 -0.51
N VAL A 107 -1.05 4.83 -1.83
CA VAL A 107 -0.21 3.99 -2.68
C VAL A 107 0.53 4.90 -3.65
N GLU A 108 1.85 4.86 -3.62
CA GLU A 108 2.67 5.59 -4.59
C GLU A 108 2.66 4.85 -5.92
N LEU A 109 2.18 5.52 -6.96
CA LEU A 109 2.12 4.99 -8.32
C LEU A 109 3.48 5.15 -9.01
N PRO A 110 3.82 4.23 -9.92
CA PRO A 110 5.03 4.36 -10.70
C PRO A 110 4.89 5.53 -11.70
N ARG A 111 6.02 6.04 -12.18
CA ARG A 111 6.05 7.25 -13.03
C ARG A 111 5.31 7.11 -14.36
N ASP A 112 5.22 5.88 -14.85
CA ASP A 112 4.53 5.48 -16.07
C ASP A 112 3.02 5.28 -15.88
N ALA A 113 2.49 5.37 -14.65
CA ALA A 113 1.05 5.33 -14.43
C ALA A 113 0.34 6.51 -15.13
N ASP A 114 -0.83 6.20 -15.69
CA ASP A 114 -1.71 7.14 -16.37
C ASP A 114 -2.90 7.48 -15.46
N PRO A 115 -2.89 8.66 -14.79
CA PRO A 115 -3.96 9.06 -13.88
C PRO A 115 -5.28 9.35 -14.59
N ASP A 116 -5.27 9.55 -15.91
CA ASP A 116 -6.48 9.80 -16.70
C ASP A 116 -7.20 8.49 -17.06
N ASN A 117 -6.54 7.34 -16.90
CA ASN A 117 -7.09 6.00 -17.17
C ASN A 117 -7.17 5.17 -15.87
N VAL A 118 -8.04 5.61 -14.98
CA VAL A 118 -8.32 4.93 -13.71
C VAL A 118 -9.72 4.32 -13.73
N ARG A 119 -9.83 3.06 -13.30
CA ARG A 119 -11.11 2.38 -13.10
C ARG A 119 -11.18 1.82 -11.70
N ALA A 120 -12.32 2.00 -11.05
CA ALA A 120 -12.58 1.46 -9.72
C ALA A 120 -13.90 0.67 -9.75
N ARG A 121 -13.91 -0.49 -9.08
CA ARG A 121 -15.12 -1.29 -8.87
C ARG A 121 -15.11 -1.89 -7.48
N TYR A 122 -16.27 -2.01 -6.88
CA TYR A 122 -16.44 -2.66 -5.59
C TYR A 122 -17.27 -3.93 -5.73
N VAL A 123 -16.71 -5.07 -5.35
CA VAL A 123 -17.37 -6.37 -5.45
C VAL A 123 -16.95 -7.26 -4.29
N ASN A 124 -17.90 -7.96 -3.67
CA ASN A 124 -17.66 -8.94 -2.60
C ASN A 124 -16.79 -8.40 -1.45
N GLY A 125 -16.95 -7.12 -1.09
CA GLY A 125 -16.16 -6.49 -0.02
C GLY A 125 -14.75 -6.05 -0.43
N CYS A 126 -14.40 -6.13 -1.70
CA CYS A 126 -13.12 -5.68 -2.24
C CYS A 126 -13.32 -4.46 -3.15
N LEU A 127 -12.57 -3.39 -2.86
CA LEU A 127 -12.37 -2.30 -3.79
C LEU A 127 -11.20 -2.67 -4.71
N ILE A 128 -11.47 -2.73 -6.01
CA ILE A 128 -10.48 -3.08 -7.03
C ILE A 128 -10.26 -1.84 -7.88
N VAL A 129 -9.03 -1.34 -7.86
CA VAL A 129 -8.60 -0.16 -8.63
C VAL A 129 -7.54 -0.58 -9.64
N THR A 130 -7.77 -0.20 -10.89
CA THR A 130 -6.84 -0.41 -11.99
C THR A 130 -6.43 0.95 -12.52
N VAL A 131 -5.12 1.19 -12.58
CA VAL A 131 -4.53 2.40 -13.17
C VAL A 131 -3.76 1.96 -14.41
N GLY A 132 -4.12 2.47 -15.58
CA GLY A 132 -3.39 2.19 -16.81
C GLY A 132 -1.95 2.71 -16.76
N LYS A 133 -1.08 2.19 -17.63
CA LYS A 133 0.24 2.75 -17.89
C LYS A 133 0.23 3.55 -19.19
N ARG A 134 1.04 4.61 -19.25
CA ARG A 134 1.19 5.43 -20.45
C ARG A 134 1.87 4.64 -21.55
N GLU A 135 1.29 4.68 -22.75
CA GLU A 135 1.87 4.07 -23.96
C GLU A 135 3.30 4.55 -24.26
N SER A 136 3.64 5.79 -23.88
CA SER A 136 4.99 6.35 -24.03
C SER A 136 6.06 5.66 -23.20
N SER A 137 5.66 4.88 -22.19
CA SER A 137 6.56 4.15 -21.30
C SER A 137 6.83 2.73 -21.76
N LYS A 138 6.23 2.26 -22.87
CA LYS A 138 6.56 0.96 -23.46
C LYS A 138 7.98 0.97 -24.02
N PRO A 139 8.77 -0.12 -23.83
CA PRO A 139 10.12 -0.22 -24.38
C PRO A 139 10.12 0.00 -25.89
N ARG A 140 10.97 0.91 -26.38
CA ARG A 140 11.18 1.10 -27.82
C ARG A 140 12.41 0.31 -28.25
N SER A 141 12.28 -0.49 -29.30
CA SER A 141 13.43 -1.14 -29.93
C SER A 141 14.29 -0.08 -30.61
N ILE A 142 15.61 -0.11 -30.36
CA ILE A 142 16.59 0.74 -31.01
C ILE A 142 17.40 -0.17 -31.94
N ALA A 143 17.35 0.10 -33.25
CA ALA A 143 18.20 -0.59 -34.21
C ALA A 143 19.65 -0.14 -34.03
N ILE A 144 20.58 -1.08 -33.90
CA ILE A 144 22.02 -0.82 -33.85
C ILE A 144 22.50 -0.62 -35.29
N GLN A 145 23.25 0.46 -35.54
CA GLN A 145 23.93 0.75 -36.81
C GLN A 145 25.38 0.30 -36.78
#